data_AF-A0A1G5GUZ0-F1
#
_entry.id   AF-A0A1G5GUZ0-F1
#
_cell.length_a   1.000
_cell.length_b   1.000
_cell.length_c   1.000
_cell.angle_alpha   90.00
_cell.angle_beta   90.00
_cell.angle_gamma   90.00
#
_symmetry.space_group_name_H-M   'P 1'
#
loop_
_entity.id
_entity.type
_entity.pdbx_description
1 polymer ?
#
loop_
_entity_poly.entity_id
_entity_poly.type
_entity_poly.pdbx_seq_one_letter_code
_entity_poly.pdbx_strand_id
1 'polypeptide(L)'
;MRALLIPAIAVVFGAGFFGSAQEAQARFSPQRLEAPSLVDNVACSTQRVRTVRPNGRVVYRTVRRCTPPVVERRRDRCRIVQERVYRPNGSVVVRNVRRCR
;
A
#
# COMPACT_ATOMS: atom_id res chain seq x y z
N MET A 1 -4.83 -21.25 78.00
CA MET A 1 -5.51 -19.92 77.98
C MET A 1 -5.35 -19.31 76.60
N ARG A 2 -6.48 -18.87 76.00
CA ARG A 2 -6.63 -17.97 74.83
C ARG A 2 -6.21 -18.57 73.47
N ALA A 3 -7.12 -19.21 72.73
CA ALA A 3 -8.14 -18.64 71.84
C ALA A 3 -7.53 -18.05 70.55
N LEU A 4 -7.43 -18.90 69.52
CA LEU A 4 -7.13 -18.53 68.14
C LEU A 4 -8.40 -17.93 67.51
N LEU A 5 -8.35 -16.63 67.20
CA LEU A 5 -9.35 -15.94 66.38
C LEU A 5 -8.83 -15.87 64.94
N ILE A 6 -9.36 -16.73 64.06
CA ILE A 6 -9.25 -16.56 62.62
C ILE A 6 -10.57 -15.91 62.17
N PRO A 7 -10.59 -14.64 61.74
CA PRO A 7 -11.83 -14.04 61.26
C PRO A 7 -12.14 -14.59 59.87
N ALA A 8 -13.34 -15.16 59.75
CA ALA A 8 -14.00 -15.42 58.49
C ALA A 8 -14.11 -14.11 57.70
N ILE A 9 -13.52 -14.05 56.50
CA ILE A 9 -13.89 -13.06 55.50
C ILE A 9 -14.32 -13.82 54.27
N ALA A 10 -15.64 -13.85 54.12
CA ALA A 10 -16.37 -14.50 53.07
C ALA A 10 -16.03 -13.91 51.69
N VAL A 11 -16.01 -14.80 50.71
CA VAL A 11 -15.96 -14.52 49.29
C VAL A 11 -17.10 -13.57 48.90
N VAL A 12 -16.76 -12.39 48.39
CA VAL A 12 -17.66 -11.56 47.57
C VAL A 12 -16.98 -11.31 46.23
N PHE A 13 -16.83 -12.39 45.46
CA PHE A 13 -16.65 -12.29 44.01
C PHE A 13 -18.03 -12.41 43.37
N GLY A 14 -18.72 -11.28 43.23
CA GLY A 14 -20.04 -11.25 42.62
C GLY A 14 -20.44 -9.83 42.25
N ALA A 15 -20.76 -9.64 40.98
CA ALA A 15 -21.38 -8.45 40.40
C ALA A 15 -20.51 -7.19 40.22
N GLY A 16 -19.48 -7.29 39.37
CA GLY A 16 -18.87 -6.13 38.69
C GLY A 16 -19.11 -6.10 37.17
N PHE A 17 -19.93 -6.99 36.63
CA PHE A 17 -20.09 -7.22 35.18
C PHE A 17 -21.22 -6.41 34.51
N PHE A 18 -21.69 -5.31 35.12
CA PHE A 18 -22.66 -4.41 34.50
C PHE A 18 -22.34 -2.96 34.84
N GLY A 19 -21.27 -2.42 34.26
CA GLY A 19 -20.85 -1.04 34.46
C GLY A 19 -20.13 -0.51 33.23
N SER A 20 -20.91 0.05 32.30
CA SER A 20 -20.47 0.76 31.09
C SER A 20 -19.55 -0.03 30.14
N ALA A 21 -20.15 -0.62 29.09
CA ALA A 21 -19.44 -0.68 27.82
C ALA A 21 -19.12 0.76 27.45
N GLN A 22 -17.85 1.18 27.62
CA GLN A 22 -17.41 2.44 27.04
C GLN A 22 -17.63 2.31 25.55
N GLU A 23 -18.52 3.13 25.02
CA GLU A 23 -18.69 3.30 23.59
C GLU A 23 -17.30 3.48 23.01
N ALA A 24 -16.88 2.54 22.17
CA ALA A 24 -15.68 2.68 21.37
C ALA A 24 -15.97 3.85 20.42
N GLN A 25 -15.78 5.06 20.92
CA GLN A 25 -15.76 6.28 20.13
C GLN A 25 -14.57 6.11 19.22
N ALA A 26 -14.83 5.58 18.02
CA ALA A 26 -13.95 5.68 16.90
C ALA A 26 -13.77 7.17 16.67
N ARG A 27 -12.77 7.75 17.33
CA ARG A 27 -12.30 9.09 17.06
C ARG A 27 -11.86 9.04 15.61
N PHE A 28 -12.75 9.44 14.71
CA PHE A 28 -12.39 9.87 13.38
C PHE A 28 -11.50 11.08 13.59
N SER A 29 -10.22 10.80 13.79
CA SER A 29 -9.21 11.83 13.71
C SER A 29 -9.27 12.33 12.27
N PRO A 30 -9.52 13.63 12.04
CA PRO A 30 -9.33 14.21 10.73
C PRO A 30 -7.82 14.37 10.52
N GLN A 31 -7.06 13.26 10.51
CA GLN A 31 -5.81 13.29 9.78
C GLN A 31 -6.23 13.51 8.34
N ARG A 32 -6.22 14.77 7.90
CA ARG A 32 -6.19 15.08 6.47
C ARG A 32 -5.05 14.24 5.93
N LEU A 33 -5.39 13.19 5.18
CA LEU A 33 -4.46 12.53 4.31
C LEU A 33 -4.02 13.62 3.34
N GLU A 34 -2.89 14.23 3.67
CA GLU A 34 -2.20 15.19 2.82
C GLU A 34 -1.69 14.37 1.63
N ALA A 35 -2.56 14.18 0.65
CA ALA A 35 -2.21 13.52 -0.59
C ALA A 35 -1.15 14.40 -1.24
N PRO A 36 0.10 13.91 -1.41
CA PRO A 36 1.14 14.71 -2.02
C PRO A 36 0.67 15.14 -3.39
N SER A 37 0.77 16.43 -3.69
CA SER A 37 0.29 16.94 -4.95
C SER A 37 1.08 16.28 -6.09
N LEU A 38 0.46 16.08 -7.25
CA LEU A 38 1.15 15.53 -8.42
C LEU A 38 2.37 16.37 -8.86
N VAL A 39 2.47 17.62 -8.37
CA VAL A 39 3.58 18.55 -8.63
C VAL A 39 4.79 18.25 -7.74
N ASP A 40 4.58 17.75 -6.52
CA ASP A 40 5.65 17.52 -5.54
C ASP A 40 6.56 16.32 -5.91
N ASN A 41 6.07 15.41 -6.77
CA ASN A 41 6.75 14.16 -7.13
C ASN A 41 7.37 14.16 -8.53
N VAL A 42 7.78 15.32 -9.06
CA VAL A 42 8.38 15.38 -10.40
C VAL A 42 9.90 15.14 -10.31
N ALA A 43 10.36 13.98 -10.79
CA ALA A 43 11.77 13.70 -10.94
C ALA A 43 12.36 14.56 -12.07
N CYS A 44 13.15 15.58 -11.72
CA CYS A 44 13.91 16.38 -12.67
C CYS A 44 15.29 15.80 -12.89
N SER A 45 15.67 15.59 -14.15
CA SER A 45 17.05 15.24 -14.53
C SER A 45 17.69 16.36 -15.34
N THR A 46 19.00 16.52 -15.15
CA THR A 46 19.82 17.45 -15.91
C THR A 46 20.49 16.68 -17.05
N GLN A 47 20.20 17.05 -18.30
CA GLN A 47 20.73 16.38 -19.48
C GLN A 47 21.59 17.34 -20.32
N ARG A 48 22.75 16.87 -20.78
CA ARG A 48 23.57 17.59 -21.76
C ARG A 48 23.09 17.25 -23.17
N VAL A 49 22.49 18.21 -23.85
CA VAL A 49 21.98 18.05 -25.21
C VAL A 49 23.00 18.56 -26.21
N ARG A 50 23.34 17.70 -27.17
CA ARG A 50 24.13 18.03 -28.35
C ARG A 50 23.19 18.44 -29.47
N THR A 51 23.37 19.63 -30.04
CA THR A 51 22.64 20.10 -31.21
C THR A 51 23.62 20.41 -32.32
N VAL A 52 23.44 19.74 -33.46
CA VAL A 52 24.22 20.00 -34.68
C VAL A 52 23.47 21.03 -35.50
N ARG A 53 24.13 22.14 -35.83
CA ARG A 53 23.56 23.19 -36.67
C ARG A 53 23.77 22.86 -38.16
N PRO A 54 22.96 23.42 -39.08
CA PRO A 54 23.10 23.17 -40.52
C PRO A 54 24.49 23.48 -41.08
N ASN A 55 25.24 24.39 -40.45
CA ASN A 55 26.63 24.72 -40.79
C ASN A 55 27.68 23.77 -40.18
N GLY A 56 27.29 22.59 -39.67
CA GLY A 56 28.19 21.60 -39.08
C GLY A 56 28.67 21.91 -37.66
N ARG A 57 28.39 23.11 -37.13
CA ARG A 57 28.76 23.49 -35.76
C ARG A 57 27.99 22.65 -34.73
N VAL A 58 28.71 22.07 -33.78
CA VAL A 58 28.13 21.37 -32.62
C VAL A 58 28.03 22.32 -31.44
N VAL A 59 26.84 22.43 -30.85
CA VAL A 59 26.60 23.20 -29.63
C VAL A 59 26.10 22.27 -28.54
N TYR A 60 26.68 22.39 -27.35
CA TYR A 60 26.21 21.71 -26.16
C TYR A 60 25.40 22.67 -25.30
N ARG A 61 24.25 22.23 -24.82
CA ARG A 61 23.46 22.95 -23.82
C ARG A 61 23.02 22.00 -22.72
N THR A 62 23.05 22.50 -21.50
CA THR A 62 22.51 21.77 -20.35
C THR A 62 21.04 22.14 -20.21
N VAL A 63 20.16 21.14 -20.27
CA VAL A 63 18.71 21.35 -20.10
C VAL A 63 18.24 20.57 -18.88
N ARG A 64 17.34 21.17 -18.10
CA ARG A 64 16.64 20.50 -17.01
C ARG A 64 15.31 19.98 -17.58
N ARG A 65 15.11 18.66 -17.59
CA ARG A 65 13.84 18.04 -17.95
C ARG A 65 13.21 17.43 -16.72
N CYS A 66 12.03 17.95 -16.39
CA CYS A 66 11.18 17.43 -15.34
C CYS A 66 10.12 16.56 -16.01
N THR A 67 10.19 15.26 -15.78
CA THR A 67 9.18 14.33 -16.30
C THR A 67 8.28 13.98 -15.13
N PRO A 68 6.94 14.14 -15.23
CA PRO A 68 6.06 13.60 -14.21
C PRO A 68 6.38 12.12 -14.04
N PRO A 69 6.23 11.56 -12.83
CA PRO A 69 6.52 10.15 -12.59
C PRO A 69 5.63 9.37 -13.56
N VAL A 70 6.24 8.90 -14.65
CA VAL A 70 5.58 8.01 -15.59
C VAL A 70 5.33 6.80 -14.75
N VAL A 71 4.07 6.62 -14.31
CA VAL A 71 3.56 5.43 -13.61
C VAL A 71 4.35 4.29 -14.19
N GLU A 72 5.24 3.78 -13.35
CA GLU A 72 6.36 2.96 -13.72
C GLU A 72 5.82 1.99 -14.75
N ARG A 73 6.13 2.20 -16.04
CA ARG A 73 5.93 1.18 -17.06
C ARG A 73 7.00 0.14 -16.74
N ARG A 74 6.95 -0.46 -15.54
CA ARG A 74 7.27 -1.84 -15.34
C ARG A 74 6.53 -2.50 -16.47
N ARG A 75 7.32 -2.84 -17.49
CA ARG A 75 6.99 -3.90 -18.39
C ARG A 75 6.80 -5.06 -17.44
N ASP A 76 5.58 -5.25 -16.98
CA ASP A 76 5.17 -6.43 -16.25
C ASP A 76 5.36 -7.55 -17.26
N ARG A 77 6.61 -8.03 -17.31
CA ARG A 77 7.03 -9.13 -18.16
C ARG A 77 6.11 -10.29 -17.88
N CYS A 78 5.64 -10.41 -16.63
CA CYS A 78 4.66 -11.37 -16.18
C CYS A 78 3.27 -10.75 -15.99
N ARG A 79 2.26 -11.34 -16.64
CA ARG A 79 0.84 -11.05 -16.40
C ARG A 79 0.10 -12.31 -15.94
N ILE A 80 -0.89 -12.16 -15.06
CA ILE A 80 -1.81 -13.25 -14.72
C ILE A 80 -2.82 -13.36 -15.86
N VAL A 81 -2.90 -14.53 -16.50
CA VAL A 81 -3.81 -14.84 -17.60
C VAL A 81 -4.76 -15.94 -17.15
N GLN A 82 -6.05 -15.75 -17.38
CA GLN A 82 -7.03 -16.80 -17.18
C GLN A 82 -6.97 -17.78 -18.36
N GLU A 83 -6.68 -19.04 -18.08
CA GLU A 83 -6.62 -20.11 -19.07
C GLU A 83 -7.78 -21.07 -18.84
N ARG A 84 -8.47 -21.43 -19.94
CA ARG A 84 -9.60 -22.36 -19.93
C ARG A 84 -9.19 -23.63 -20.65
N VAL A 85 -9.28 -24.77 -19.96
CA VAL A 85 -8.99 -26.09 -20.51
C VAL A 85 -10.30 -26.86 -20.63
N TYR A 86 -10.69 -27.17 -21.86
CA TYR A 86 -11.88 -27.96 -22.16
C TYR A 86 -11.52 -29.44 -22.08
N ARG A 87 -12.23 -30.19 -21.25
CA ARG A 87 -12.06 -31.63 -21.11
C ARG A 87 -13.01 -32.38 -22.05
N PRO A 88 -12.67 -33.60 -22.50
CA PRO A 88 -13.50 -34.38 -23.41
C PRO A 88 -14.92 -34.68 -22.88
N ASN A 89 -15.10 -34.66 -21.56
CA ASN A 89 -16.40 -34.85 -20.89
C ASN A 89 -17.26 -33.57 -20.80
N GLY A 90 -16.90 -32.51 -21.53
CA GLY A 90 -17.64 -31.24 -21.53
C GLY A 90 -17.37 -30.31 -20.34
N SER A 91 -16.54 -30.72 -19.38
CA SER A 91 -16.18 -29.87 -18.25
C SER A 91 -15.09 -28.84 -18.62
N VAL A 92 -15.18 -27.64 -18.05
CA VAL A 92 -14.23 -26.54 -18.27
C VAL A 92 -13.46 -26.27 -16.99
N VAL A 93 -12.13 -26.38 -17.05
CA VAL A 93 -11.25 -25.99 -15.95
C VAL A 93 -10.71 -24.60 -16.22
N VAL A 94 -10.99 -23.67 -15.30
CA VAL A 94 -10.48 -22.30 -15.35
C VAL A 94 -9.33 -22.19 -14.37
N ARG A 95 -8.14 -21.81 -14.85
CA ARG A 95 -6.95 -21.61 -14.02
C ARG A 95 -6.32 -20.25 -14.27
N ASN A 96 -5.85 -19.60 -13.22
CA ASN A 96 -5.06 -18.38 -13.32
C ASN A 96 -3.59 -18.74 -13.46
N VAL A 97 -2.95 -18.39 -14.57
CA VAL A 97 -1.56 -18.72 -14.87
C VAL A 97 -0.74 -17.44 -15.00
N ARG A 98 0.37 -17.36 -14.28
CA ARG A 98 1.34 -16.27 -14.46
C ARG A 98 2.16 -16.53 -15.72
N ARG A 99 1.97 -15.71 -16.76
CA ARG A 99 2.71 -15.80 -18.02
C ARG A 99 3.70 -14.66 -18.15
N CYS A 100 4.98 -15.01 -18.21
CA CYS A 100 6.08 -14.08 -18.45
C CYS A 100 6.49 -14.08 -19.93
N ARG A 101 6.71 -12.90 -20.53
CA ARG A 101 7.24 -12.68 -21.88
C ARG A 101 8.63 -12.06 -21.82
#